data_AF-A0A7Y6FA49-F1
#
_entry.id   AF-A0A7Y6FA49-F1
#
_cell.length_a   1.000
_cell.length_b   1.000
_cell.length_c   1.000
_cell.angle_alpha   90.00
_cell.angle_beta   90.00
_cell.angle_gamma   90.00
#
_symmetry.space_group_name_H-M   'P 1'
#
loop_
_entity.id
_entity.type
_entity.pdbx_description
1 polymer ?
#
loop_
_entity_poly.entity_id
_entity_poly.type
_entity_poly.pdbx_seq_one_letter_code
_entity_poly.pdbx_strand_id
1 'polypeptide(L)' 'MMTIKVYAVNREGDVRVLRERAEVVPLDEPDTSQRLPACGCPRCAEPEPELEPEPVQ' A
#
# COMPACT_ATOMS: atom_id res chain seq x y z
N MET A 1 -8.91 -10.92 14.11
CA MET A 1 -8.61 -9.67 14.84
C MET A 1 -7.37 -9.05 14.20
N MET A 2 -7.46 -7.85 13.61
CA MET A 2 -6.29 -7.15 13.07
C MET A 2 -5.88 -6.01 14.00
N THR A 3 -4.58 -5.71 14.02
CA THR A 3 -4.02 -4.63 14.83
C THR A 3 -3.05 -3.83 13.98
N ILE A 4 -2.99 -2.52 14.20
CA ILE A 4 -2.05 -1.65 13.51
C ILE A 4 -1.26 -0.79 14.51
N LYS A 5 0.02 -0.56 14.22
CA LYS A 5 0.87 0.45 14.86
C LYS A 5 1.31 1.42 13.77
N VAL A 6 1.22 2.73 14.03
CA VAL A 6 1.58 3.75 13.03
C VAL A 6 2.82 4.49 13.50
N TYR A 7 3.82 4.59 12.63
CA TYR A 7 5.06 5.30 12.88
C TYR A 7 5.45 6.14 11.66
N ALA A 8 6.08 7.27 11.91
CA ALA A 8 6.74 8.09 10.90
C ALA A 8 8.24 7.78 10.91
N VAL A 9 8.84 7.75 9.72
CA VAL A 9 10.30 7.64 9.53
C VAL A 9 10.76 8.86 8.75
N ASN A 10 11.78 9.56 9.25
CA ASN A 10 12.39 10.67 8.51
C ASN A 10 13.46 10.14 7.52
N ARG A 11 14.18 11.05 6.84
CA ARG A 11 15.20 10.66 5.85
C ARG A 11 16.45 10.08 6.51
N GLU A 12 16.73 10.51 7.72
CA GLU A 12 17.85 10.10 8.56
C GLU A 12 17.62 8.69 9.18
N GLY A 13 16.40 8.18 9.09
CA GLY A 13 15.99 6.88 9.62
C GLY A 13 15.43 6.91 11.04
N ASP A 14 15.29 8.09 11.64
CA ASP A 14 14.67 8.25 12.96
C ASP A 14 13.18 7.91 12.91
N VAL A 15 12.73 7.16 13.92
CA VAL A 15 11.36 6.66 14.02
C VAL A 15 10.60 7.41 15.12
N ARG A 16 9.42 7.93 14.77
CA ARG A 16 8.46 8.50 15.73
C ARG A 16 7.15 7.71 15.70
N VAL A 17 6.74 7.16 16.85
CA VAL A 17 5.43 6.50 16.96
C VAL A 17 4.33 7.56 16.91
N LEU A 18 3.39 7.41 15.96
CA LEU A 18 2.21 8.28 15.82
C LEU A 18 0.98 7.67 16.48
N ARG A 19 0.88 6.33 16.49
CA ARG A 19 -0.19 5.58 17.13
C ARG A 19 0.36 4.28 17.67
N GLU A 20 0.12 4.02 18.95
CA GLU A 20 0.43 2.74 19.56
C GLU A 20 -0.37 1.60 18.95
N ARG A 21 0.10 0.37 19.17
CA ARG A 21 -0.58 -0.82 18.66
C ARG A 21 -2.00 -0.88 19.20
N ALA A 22 -2.99 -0.90 18.30
CA ALA A 22 -4.40 -0.98 18.66
C ALA A 22 -5.15 -1.91 17.70
N GLU A 23 -6.26 -2.47 18.18
CA GLU A 23 -7.19 -3.25 17.36
C GLU A 23 -7.89 -2.35 16.32
N VAL A 24 -8.12 -2.92 15.14
CA VAL A 24 -8.81 -2.26 14.04
C VAL A 24 -9.70 -3.25 13.31
N VAL A 25 -10.79 -2.71 12.75
CA VAL A 25 -11.64 -3.41 11.79
C VAL A 25 -11.21 -2.96 10.39
N PRO A 26 -10.73 -3.88 9.53
CA PRO A 26 -10.45 -3.54 8.14
C PRO A 26 -11.72 -3.07 7.43
N LEU A 27 -11.57 -2.14 6.50
CA LEU A 27 -12.64 -1.85 5.55
C LEU A 27 -12.72 -2.98 4.53
N ASP A 28 -13.94 -3.27 4.07
CA ASP A 28 -14.15 -4.28 3.01
C ASP A 28 -13.55 -3.81 1.67
N GLU A 29 -13.59 -2.49 1.41
CA GLU A 29 -13.03 -1.87 0.22
C GLU A 29 -12.19 -0.63 0.59
N PRO A 30 -11.13 -0.31 -0.19
CA PRO A 30 -10.32 0.87 0.05
C PRO A 30 -11.07 2.16 -0.31
N ASP A 31 -10.83 3.23 0.47
CA ASP A 31 -11.29 4.58 0.12
C ASP A 31 -10.59 5.04 -1.17
N THR A 32 -11.38 5.42 -2.18
CA THR A 32 -10.90 5.85 -3.50
C THR A 32 -10.95 7.36 -3.71
N SER A 33 -11.40 8.13 -2.71
CA SER A 33 -11.48 9.60 -2.79
C SER A 33 -10.12 10.27 -3.04
N GLN A 34 -9.04 9.63 -2.60
CA GLN A 34 -7.66 10.09 -2.75
C GLN A 34 -6.91 9.39 -3.88
N ARG A 35 -7.62 8.74 -4.82
CA ARG A 35 -6.98 8.02 -5.92
C ARG A 35 -6.26 9.00 -6.84
N LEU A 36 -4.93 8.87 -6.90
CA LEU A 36 -4.09 9.61 -7.83
C LEU A 36 -4.17 9.01 -9.24
N PRO A 37 -3.92 9.81 -10.30
CA PRO A 37 -3.78 9.27 -11.64
C PRO A 37 -2.63 8.25 -11.71
N ALA A 38 -2.68 7.39 -12.73
CA ALA A 38 -1.58 6.47 -13.00
C ALA A 38 -0.25 7.22 -13.16
N CYS A 39 0.84 6.61 -12.71
CA CYS A 39 2.17 7.19 -12.83
C CYS A 39 2.56 7.33 -14.31
N GLY A 40 2.85 8.55 -14.76
CA GLY A 40 3.20 8.83 -16.16
C GLY A 40 4.68 8.67 -16.50
N CYS A 41 5.50 8.04 -15.65
CA CYS A 41 6.92 7.88 -15.93
C CYS A 41 7.14 6.78 -16.99
N PRO A 42 8.22 6.85 -17.79
CA PRO A 42 8.49 5.84 -18.82
C PRO A 42 8.49 4.40 -18.29
N ARG A 43 9.00 4.19 -17.07
CA ARG A 43 9.04 2.88 -16.41
C ARG A 43 7.65 2.30 -16.12
N CYS A 44 6.67 3.14 -15.81
CA CYS A 44 5.30 2.70 -15.53
C CYS A 44 4.40 2.76 -16.77
N ALA A 45 4.84 3.45 -17.82
CA ALA A 45 4.14 3.52 -19.10
C ALA A 45 4.38 2.29 -19.99
N GLU A 46 5.41 1.50 -19.69
CA GLU A 46 5.60 0.19 -20.31
C GLU A 46 4.50 -0.77 -19.82
N PRO A 47 3.79 -1.45 -20.72
CA PRO A 47 2.84 -2.48 -20.32
C PRO A 47 3.60 -3.57 -19.56
N GLU A 48 3.09 -3.98 -18.39
CA GLU A 48 3.60 -5.18 -17.74
C GLU A 48 3.44 -6.36 -18.70
N PRO A 49 4.45 -7.23 -18.85
CA PRO A 49 4.26 -8.45 -19.61
C PRO A 49 3.09 -9.21 -18.99
N GLU A 50 2.14 -9.64 -19.82
CA GLU A 50 1.01 -10.46 -19.40
C GLU A 50 1.57 -11.69 -18.66
N LEU A 51 1.47 -11.69 -17.33
CA LEU A 51 1.70 -12.89 -16.56
C LEU A 51 0.54 -13.82 -16.90
N GLU A 52 0.79 -14.79 -17.79
CA GLU A 52 -0.15 -15.86 -18.07
C GLU A 52 -0.53 -16.49 -16.71
N PRO A 53 -1.83 -16.61 -16.39
CA PRO A 53 -2.23 -17.17 -15.11
C PRO A 53 -1.68 -18.59 -14.99
N GLU A 54 -1.01 -18.89 -13.87
CA GLU A 54 -0.53 -20.25 -13.61
C GLU A 54 -1.71 -21.24 -13.69
N PRO A 55 -1.54 -22.39 -14.36
CA PRO A 55 -2.61 -23.36 -14.51
C PRO A 55 -3.07 -23.82 -13.13
N VAL A 56 -4.37 -23.67 -12.86
CA VAL A 56 -5.03 -24.20 -11.66
C VAL A 56 -4.96 -25.73 -11.75
N GLN A 57 -4.17 -26.35 -10.86
CA GLN A 57 -4.15 -27.79 -10.65
C GLN A 57 -5.22 -28.22 -9.64
#